data_AF-A0A1I7UFB3-F1
#
_entry.id   AF-A0A1I7UFB3-F1
#
_cell.length_a   1.000
_cell.length_b   1.000
_cell.length_c   1.000
_cell.angle_alpha   90.00
_cell.angle_beta   90.00
_cell.angle_gamma   90.00
#
_symmetry.space_group_name_H-M   'P 1'
#
loop_
_entity.id
_entity.type
_entity.pdbx_description
1 polymer ?
#
loop_
_entity_poly.entity_id
_entity_poly.type
_entity_poly.pdbx_seq_one_letter_code
_entity_poly.pdbx_strand_id
1 'polypeptide(L)'
;MQALQSRLQQLENATGSDIWNILKGSESDLIQDLSTLNTLKEDKEKKGREALKVLETKKKELKSLKKEIETLRNEYKLHVEEVEKGLKASGLEMSQVTKVFEKVLEDSLSEKKTKILQIISSMRDFKTIPELHSPLKSILELLKDPNQEKLRSMIQIDLEDIHRQSMEIFRQNLWSEFQKQGIPMKKLQETPNPDEFLQRVSRIFEFSSDLDLLLIGIPNNRIHVAFGMLSNICIDMIENEKERDADFEWILTSAHKWAKNLREVIEKATERTGSEFDEKFVEFIGNITKRFLKKNQKDPLIFTKLATLLRRFEDTCEFNLTDKDIFESLYEPEFISKWILLEIELFTLSFNQLLLDSSSFDPLPSIFIGSASSSTWASEITVQFEQWISRVEKDISSIRNPEVQTTFYECLYALMIDLCSKIHVEANRLYSEASWSNHVYLVMNTIWELRRIVKVFIFITNRERDRRGKKKDIELAGELKWPRENSFLKEN
;
A
#
# COMPACT_ATOMS: atom_id res chain seq x y z
N MET A 1 -10.26 -9.87 -27.09
CA MET A 1 -11.22 -10.35 -26.05
C MET A 1 -12.55 -9.62 -26.10
N GLN A 2 -12.59 -8.28 -26.09
CA GLN A 2 -13.87 -7.53 -26.20
C GLN A 2 -14.65 -7.81 -27.50
N ALA A 3 -13.96 -7.96 -28.64
CA ALA A 3 -14.61 -8.32 -29.92
C ALA A 3 -15.27 -9.72 -29.89
N LEU A 4 -14.63 -10.69 -29.24
CA LEU A 4 -15.17 -12.05 -29.03
C LEU A 4 -16.38 -12.04 -28.09
N GLN A 5 -16.35 -11.24 -27.02
CA GLN A 5 -17.49 -11.06 -26.11
C GLN A 5 -18.67 -10.40 -26.82
N SER A 6 -18.44 -9.34 -27.59
CA SER A 6 -19.48 -8.66 -28.36
C SER A 6 -20.14 -9.59 -29.39
N ARG A 7 -19.38 -10.49 -30.02
CA ARG A 7 -19.90 -11.48 -30.98
C ARG A 7 -20.68 -12.62 -30.32
N LEU A 8 -20.22 -13.14 -29.18
CA LEU A 8 -20.98 -14.11 -28.37
C LEU A 8 -22.35 -13.53 -27.99
N GLN A 9 -22.38 -12.25 -27.63
CA GLN A 9 -23.59 -11.52 -27.26
C GLN A 9 -24.55 -11.29 -28.45
N GLN A 10 -24.03 -11.19 -29.68
CA GLN A 10 -24.84 -11.13 -30.91
C GLN A 10 -25.43 -12.50 -31.28
N LEU A 11 -24.71 -13.59 -31.02
CA LEU A 11 -25.18 -14.96 -31.25
C LEU A 11 -26.25 -15.40 -30.23
N GLU A 12 -26.19 -14.89 -29.00
CA GLU A 12 -27.18 -15.19 -27.94
C GLU A 12 -28.60 -14.72 -28.25
N ASN A 13 -28.79 -13.77 -29.18
CA ASN A 13 -30.09 -13.15 -29.49
C ASN A 13 -30.60 -13.43 -30.92
N ALA A 14 -29.94 -14.30 -31.69
CA ALA A 14 -30.20 -14.49 -33.12
C ALA A 14 -31.12 -15.70 -33.42
N THR A 15 -32.06 -15.55 -34.38
CA THR A 15 -32.84 -16.67 -34.92
C THR A 15 -32.00 -17.57 -35.84
N GLY A 16 -32.40 -18.83 -36.03
CA GLY A 16 -31.58 -19.87 -36.67
C GLY A 16 -31.00 -19.54 -38.07
N SER A 17 -31.66 -18.69 -38.87
CA SER A 17 -31.12 -18.19 -40.15
C SER A 17 -30.08 -17.07 -39.98
N ASP A 18 -30.20 -16.25 -38.93
CA ASP A 18 -29.31 -15.13 -38.63
C ASP A 18 -28.00 -15.63 -38.01
N ILE A 19 -28.07 -16.70 -37.21
CA ILE A 19 -26.89 -17.42 -36.70
C ILE A 19 -26.00 -17.87 -37.85
N TRP A 20 -26.58 -18.40 -38.94
CA TRP A 20 -25.80 -18.86 -40.09
C TRP A 20 -25.12 -17.70 -40.85
N ASN A 21 -25.80 -16.57 -41.02
CA ASN A 21 -25.23 -15.39 -41.68
C ASN A 21 -24.17 -14.70 -40.83
N ILE A 22 -24.35 -14.64 -39.51
CA ILE A 22 -23.36 -14.12 -38.56
C ILE A 22 -22.12 -15.02 -38.54
N LEU A 23 -22.30 -16.35 -38.45
CA LEU A 23 -21.20 -17.30 -38.49
C LEU A 23 -20.41 -17.22 -39.80
N LYS A 24 -21.10 -17.19 -40.95
CA LYS A 24 -20.47 -17.10 -42.27
C LYS A 24 -19.77 -15.75 -42.51
N GLY A 25 -20.31 -14.64 -41.99
CA GLY A 25 -19.64 -13.34 -42.03
C GLY A 25 -18.42 -13.26 -41.09
N SER A 26 -18.47 -13.97 -39.96
CA SER A 26 -17.42 -13.96 -38.92
C SER A 26 -16.26 -14.94 -39.17
N GLU A 27 -16.38 -15.84 -40.14
CA GLU A 27 -15.38 -16.87 -40.42
C GLU A 27 -14.02 -16.26 -40.80
N SER A 28 -14.02 -15.21 -41.64
CA SER A 28 -12.78 -14.53 -42.03
C SER A 28 -12.10 -13.82 -40.86
N ASP A 29 -12.89 -13.19 -39.99
CA ASP A 29 -12.40 -12.52 -38.79
C ASP A 29 -11.86 -13.52 -37.74
N LEU A 30 -12.52 -14.68 -37.59
CA LEU A 30 -12.06 -15.76 -36.70
C LEU A 30 -10.74 -16.37 -37.19
N ILE A 31 -10.58 -16.53 -38.50
CA ILE A 31 -9.32 -16.98 -39.11
C ILE A 31 -8.21 -15.96 -38.86
N GLN A 32 -8.51 -14.65 -38.96
CA GLN A 32 -7.56 -13.58 -38.68
C GLN A 32 -7.21 -13.47 -37.18
N ASP A 33 -8.20 -13.61 -36.30
CA ASP A 33 -7.99 -13.62 -34.84
C ASP A 33 -7.15 -14.84 -34.43
N LEU A 34 -7.39 -16.02 -35.01
CA LEU A 34 -6.58 -17.23 -34.83
C LEU A 34 -5.16 -17.05 -35.36
N SER A 35 -4.98 -16.42 -36.52
CA SER A 35 -3.63 -16.15 -37.04
C SER A 35 -2.87 -15.18 -36.12
N THR A 36 -3.55 -14.17 -35.59
CA THR A 36 -2.97 -13.18 -34.66
C THR A 36 -2.63 -13.80 -33.30
N LEU A 37 -3.44 -14.73 -32.82
CA LEU A 37 -3.15 -15.51 -31.61
C LEU A 37 -1.96 -16.45 -31.81
N ASN A 38 -1.86 -17.09 -32.98
CA ASN A 38 -0.71 -17.94 -33.31
C ASN A 38 0.58 -17.12 -33.44
N THR A 39 0.56 -15.95 -34.07
CA THR A 39 1.74 -15.07 -34.13
C THR A 39 2.14 -14.55 -32.74
N LEU A 40 1.18 -14.16 -31.89
CA LEU A 40 1.47 -13.77 -30.50
C LEU A 40 2.04 -14.92 -29.66
N LYS A 41 1.58 -16.16 -29.90
CA LYS A 41 2.12 -17.36 -29.25
C LYS A 41 3.55 -17.62 -29.72
N GLU A 42 3.80 -17.58 -31.03
CA GLU A 42 5.13 -17.75 -31.60
C GLU A 42 6.10 -16.66 -31.12
N ASP A 43 5.66 -15.41 -31.03
CA ASP A 43 6.46 -14.30 -30.50
C ASP A 43 6.77 -14.47 -29.01
N LYS A 44 5.82 -14.95 -28.20
CA LYS A 44 6.08 -15.28 -26.79
C LYS A 44 7.06 -16.43 -26.65
N GLU A 45 6.92 -17.48 -27.45
CA GLU A 45 7.88 -18.60 -27.47
C GLU A 45 9.26 -18.14 -27.94
N LYS A 46 9.33 -17.26 -28.94
CA LYS A 46 10.57 -16.68 -29.44
C LYS A 46 11.26 -15.82 -28.37
N LYS A 47 10.52 -14.93 -27.71
CA LYS A 47 11.03 -14.15 -26.56
C LYS A 47 11.48 -15.05 -25.41
N GLY A 48 10.75 -16.14 -25.14
CA GLY A 48 11.16 -17.15 -24.16
C GLY A 48 12.47 -17.84 -24.51
N ARG A 49 12.65 -18.23 -25.79
CA ARG A 49 13.91 -18.82 -26.30
C ARG A 49 15.07 -17.82 -26.28
N GLU A 50 14.83 -16.56 -26.60
CA GLU A 50 15.83 -15.49 -26.53
C GLU A 50 16.26 -15.23 -25.08
N ALA A 51 15.31 -15.16 -24.13
CA ALA A 51 15.62 -15.02 -22.71
C ALA A 51 16.42 -16.23 -22.16
N LEU A 52 16.08 -17.45 -22.60
CA LEU A 52 16.84 -18.66 -22.29
C LEU A 52 18.27 -18.60 -22.82
N LYS A 53 18.48 -18.15 -24.07
CA LYS A 53 19.82 -17.93 -24.62
C LYS A 53 20.61 -16.90 -23.81
N VAL A 54 19.98 -15.78 -23.41
CA VAL A 54 20.64 -14.77 -22.56
C VAL A 54 21.04 -15.37 -21.21
N LEU A 55 20.18 -16.18 -20.59
CA LEU A 55 20.47 -16.87 -19.33
C LEU A 55 21.61 -17.88 -19.47
N GLU A 56 21.66 -18.63 -20.58
CA GLU A 56 22.77 -19.54 -20.87
C GLU A 56 24.11 -18.81 -21.04
N THR A 57 24.09 -17.65 -21.72
CA THR A 57 25.29 -16.80 -21.87
C THR A 57 25.75 -16.27 -20.51
N LYS A 58 24.84 -15.71 -19.69
CA LYS A 58 25.15 -15.26 -18.33
C LYS A 58 25.67 -16.40 -17.44
N LYS A 59 25.15 -17.62 -17.60
CA LYS A 59 25.65 -18.81 -16.88
C LYS A 59 27.07 -19.18 -17.31
N LYS A 60 27.42 -19.02 -18.59
CA LYS A 60 28.80 -19.22 -19.08
C LYS A 60 29.74 -18.14 -18.54
N GLU A 61 29.31 -16.88 -18.53
CA GLU A 61 30.05 -15.76 -17.94
C GLU A 61 30.31 -15.98 -16.45
N LEU A 62 29.29 -16.38 -15.68
CA LEU A 62 29.45 -16.72 -14.26
C LEU A 62 30.43 -17.87 -14.03
N LYS A 63 30.43 -18.90 -14.89
CA LYS A 63 31.42 -19.98 -14.81
C LYS A 63 32.84 -19.47 -15.14
N SER A 64 32.97 -18.53 -16.07
CA SER A 64 34.25 -17.90 -16.39
C SER A 64 34.77 -17.07 -15.22
N LEU A 65 33.93 -16.20 -14.66
CA LEU A 65 34.25 -15.39 -13.47
C LEU A 65 34.62 -16.26 -12.27
N LYS A 66 33.90 -17.37 -12.06
CA LYS A 66 34.25 -18.31 -10.99
C LYS A 66 35.65 -18.90 -11.17
N LYS A 67 36.02 -19.27 -12.40
CA LYS A 67 37.38 -19.74 -12.71
C LYS A 67 38.41 -18.63 -12.51
N GLU A 68 38.10 -17.41 -12.93
CA GLU A 68 38.98 -16.25 -12.79
C GLU A 68 39.26 -15.91 -11.32
N ILE A 69 38.23 -15.95 -10.47
CA ILE A 69 38.36 -15.84 -9.00
C ILE A 69 39.24 -16.96 -8.44
N GLU A 70 39.08 -18.20 -8.93
CA GLU A 70 39.85 -19.34 -8.47
C GLU A 70 41.33 -19.24 -8.90
N THR A 71 41.59 -18.74 -10.11
CA THR A 71 42.94 -18.38 -10.58
C THR A 71 43.54 -17.28 -9.72
N LEU A 72 42.84 -16.17 -9.49
CA LEU A 72 43.29 -15.06 -8.63
C LEU A 72 43.56 -15.53 -7.20
N ARG A 73 42.74 -16.45 -6.67
CA ARG A 73 42.96 -17.03 -5.35
C ARG A 73 44.23 -17.88 -5.30
N ASN A 74 44.52 -18.63 -6.35
CA ASN A 74 45.74 -19.42 -6.47
C ASN A 74 46.98 -18.52 -6.66
N GLU A 75 46.88 -17.48 -7.49
CA GLU A 75 47.92 -16.46 -7.66
C GLU A 75 48.21 -15.74 -6.35
N TYR A 76 47.17 -15.29 -5.63
CA TYR A 76 47.33 -14.67 -4.32
C TYR A 76 48.01 -15.62 -3.33
N LYS A 77 47.62 -16.91 -3.31
CA LYS A 77 48.26 -17.91 -2.44
C LYS A 77 49.74 -18.10 -2.78
N LEU A 78 50.08 -18.23 -4.06
CA LEU A 78 51.46 -18.32 -4.52
C LEU A 78 52.26 -17.07 -4.14
N HIS A 79 51.66 -15.89 -4.30
CA HIS A 79 52.33 -14.64 -3.96
C HIS A 79 52.58 -14.49 -2.46
N VAL A 80 51.62 -14.90 -1.62
CA VAL A 80 51.81 -14.99 -0.16
C VAL A 80 52.94 -15.97 0.19
N GLU A 81 53.01 -17.14 -0.47
CA GLU A 81 54.09 -18.13 -0.27
C GLU A 81 55.46 -17.60 -0.72
N GLU A 82 55.53 -16.84 -1.82
CA GLU A 82 56.75 -16.17 -2.29
C GLU A 82 57.21 -15.08 -1.33
N VAL A 83 56.29 -14.23 -0.85
CA VAL A 83 56.57 -13.21 0.16
C VAL A 83 57.05 -13.86 1.46
N GLU A 84 56.42 -14.96 1.90
CA GLU A 84 56.84 -15.70 3.09
C GLU A 84 58.26 -16.28 2.93
N LYS A 85 58.57 -16.85 1.76
CA LYS A 85 59.93 -17.35 1.46
C LYS A 85 60.96 -16.22 1.41
N GLY A 86 60.62 -15.08 0.80
CA GLY A 86 61.49 -13.90 0.72
C GLY A 86 61.76 -13.28 2.09
N LEU A 87 60.75 -13.20 2.95
CA LEU A 87 60.88 -12.73 4.33
C LEU A 87 61.74 -13.69 5.17
N LYS A 88 61.50 -15.02 5.07
CA LYS A 88 62.34 -16.04 5.72
C LYS A 88 63.80 -15.96 5.27
N ALA A 89 64.05 -15.78 3.97
CA ALA A 89 65.40 -15.60 3.43
C ALA A 89 66.08 -14.32 3.94
N SER A 90 65.30 -13.31 4.32
CA SER A 90 65.77 -12.06 4.91
C SER A 90 65.88 -12.11 6.45
N GLY A 91 65.64 -13.27 7.07
CA GLY A 91 65.70 -13.46 8.52
C GLY A 91 64.50 -12.91 9.30
N LEU A 92 63.39 -12.56 8.63
CA LEU A 92 62.16 -12.05 9.24
C LEU A 92 61.09 -13.15 9.27
N GLU A 93 60.49 -13.37 10.44
CA GLU A 93 59.33 -14.26 10.55
C GLU A 93 58.04 -13.56 10.13
N MET A 94 57.23 -14.22 9.30
CA MET A 94 55.92 -13.71 8.86
C MET A 94 55.01 -13.34 10.03
N SER A 95 55.09 -14.09 11.14
CA SER A 95 54.35 -13.82 12.38
C SER A 95 54.70 -12.45 12.99
N GLN A 96 55.96 -12.03 12.91
CA GLN A 96 56.43 -10.74 13.41
C GLN A 96 56.03 -9.61 12.46
N VAL A 97 56.11 -9.85 11.15
CA VAL A 97 55.69 -8.89 10.11
C VAL A 97 54.19 -8.63 10.21
N THR A 98 53.36 -9.68 10.31
CA THR A 98 51.91 -9.54 10.50
C THR A 98 51.59 -8.77 11.78
N LYS A 99 52.26 -9.06 12.91
CA LYS A 99 52.09 -8.30 14.16
C LYS A 99 52.45 -6.83 14.03
N VAL A 100 53.50 -6.50 13.28
CA VAL A 100 53.88 -5.10 13.02
C VAL A 100 52.82 -4.41 12.17
N PHE A 101 52.31 -5.05 11.11
CA PHE A 101 51.23 -4.49 10.30
C PHE A 101 49.91 -4.36 11.07
N GLU A 102 49.55 -5.34 11.90
CA GLU A 102 48.40 -5.28 12.80
C GLU A 102 48.53 -4.10 13.77
N LYS A 103 49.72 -3.91 14.35
CA LYS A 103 50.00 -2.79 15.24
C LYS A 103 49.98 -1.43 14.53
N VAL A 104 50.57 -1.32 13.35
CA VAL A 104 50.52 -0.09 12.54
C VAL A 104 49.08 0.25 12.15
N LEU A 105 48.27 -0.76 11.81
CA LEU A 105 46.85 -0.57 11.54
C LEU A 105 46.10 -0.12 12.80
N GLU A 106 46.35 -0.74 13.95
CA GLU A 106 45.75 -0.36 15.23
C GLU A 106 46.14 1.06 15.65
N ASP A 107 47.40 1.43 15.53
CA ASP A 107 47.92 2.77 15.83
C ASP A 107 47.30 3.81 14.88
N SER A 108 47.20 3.51 13.58
CA SER A 108 46.57 4.38 12.58
C SER A 108 45.07 4.59 12.84
N LEU A 109 44.34 3.51 13.16
CA LEU A 109 42.92 3.59 13.52
C LEU A 109 42.73 4.38 14.82
N SER A 110 43.62 4.21 15.80
CA SER A 110 43.59 4.93 17.08
C SER A 110 43.89 6.42 16.92
N GLU A 111 44.82 6.78 16.04
CA GLU A 111 45.13 8.18 15.72
C GLU A 111 43.92 8.86 15.04
N LYS A 112 43.33 8.21 14.03
CA LYS A 112 42.12 8.71 13.36
C LYS A 112 40.95 8.85 14.32
N LYS A 113 40.73 7.86 15.19
CA LYS A 113 39.72 7.93 16.25
C LYS A 113 39.92 9.16 17.12
N THR A 114 41.13 9.37 17.63
CA THR A 114 41.45 10.51 18.49
C THR A 114 41.18 11.84 17.79
N LYS A 115 41.58 11.99 16.52
CA LYS A 115 41.31 13.18 15.71
C LYS A 115 39.81 13.43 15.54
N ILE A 116 39.03 12.40 15.23
CA ILE A 116 37.57 12.54 15.09
C ILE A 116 36.94 12.97 16.41
N LEU A 117 37.31 12.34 17.53
CA LEU A 117 36.77 12.70 18.85
C LEU A 117 37.14 14.14 19.26
N GLN A 118 38.33 14.62 18.90
CA GLN A 118 38.71 16.02 19.11
C GLN A 118 37.81 16.97 18.30
N ILE A 119 37.55 16.66 17.03
CA ILE A 119 36.63 17.46 16.20
C ILE A 119 35.21 17.43 16.78
N ILE A 120 34.70 16.26 17.17
CA ILE A 120 33.37 16.15 17.80
C ILE A 120 33.31 16.97 19.09
N SER A 121 34.35 16.95 19.91
CA SER A 121 34.39 17.72 21.15
C SER A 121 34.30 19.22 20.93
N SER A 122 34.91 19.76 19.88
CA SER A 122 34.83 21.18 19.55
C SER A 122 33.49 21.57 18.90
N MET A 123 32.80 20.62 18.25
CA MET A 123 31.50 20.86 17.64
C MET A 123 30.36 21.06 18.65
N ARG A 124 30.51 20.59 19.89
CA ARG A 124 29.44 20.67 20.92
C ARG A 124 29.01 22.10 21.25
N ASP A 125 29.88 23.08 21.03
CA ASP A 125 29.60 24.49 21.30
C ASP A 125 29.00 25.25 20.09
N PHE A 126 28.99 24.64 18.90
CA PHE A 126 28.50 25.27 17.68
C PHE A 126 26.97 25.25 17.62
N LYS A 127 26.39 26.35 17.13
CA LYS A 127 24.93 26.57 17.13
C LYS A 127 24.36 26.79 15.74
N THR A 128 25.22 26.96 14.73
CA THR A 128 24.80 27.29 13.37
C THR A 128 25.35 26.30 12.34
N ILE A 129 24.64 26.15 11.23
CA ILE A 129 25.07 25.29 10.12
C ILE A 129 26.46 25.67 9.57
N PRO A 130 26.78 26.96 9.33
CA PRO A 130 28.11 27.34 8.83
C PRO A 130 29.26 26.92 9.75
N GLU A 131 29.07 26.97 11.07
CA GLU A 131 30.07 26.55 12.06
C GLU A 131 30.28 25.02 12.04
N LEU A 132 29.21 24.25 11.83
CA LEU A 132 29.24 22.79 11.84
C LEU A 132 29.70 22.17 10.52
N HIS A 133 29.53 22.87 9.40
CA HIS A 133 29.75 22.32 8.07
C HIS A 133 31.22 21.92 7.81
N SER A 134 32.19 22.76 8.18
CA SER A 134 33.62 22.45 7.98
C SER A 134 34.13 21.31 8.88
N PRO A 135 33.80 21.27 10.19
CA PRO A 135 34.09 20.11 11.04
C PRO A 135 33.49 18.81 10.50
N LEU A 136 32.22 18.86 10.05
CA LEU A 136 31.52 17.70 9.50
C LEU A 136 32.23 17.13 8.27
N LYS A 137 32.61 17.98 7.30
CA LYS A 137 33.40 17.56 6.13
C LYS A 137 34.75 16.96 6.51
N SER A 138 35.38 17.46 7.59
CA SER A 138 36.64 16.92 8.09
C SER A 138 36.47 15.50 8.65
N ILE A 139 35.39 15.24 9.39
CA ILE A 139 35.05 13.90 9.88
C ILE A 139 34.78 12.95 8.70
N LEU A 140 34.00 13.39 7.71
CA LEU A 140 33.68 12.58 6.53
C LEU A 140 34.93 12.21 5.73
N GLU A 141 35.89 13.11 5.54
CA GLU A 141 37.14 12.79 4.83
C GLU A 141 37.98 11.77 5.62
N LEU A 142 37.99 11.83 6.95
CA LEU A 142 38.64 10.81 7.78
C LEU A 142 37.96 9.43 7.68
N LEU A 143 36.65 9.41 7.41
CA LEU A 143 35.80 8.22 7.27
C LEU A 143 35.55 7.76 5.83
N LYS A 144 36.25 8.36 4.86
CA LYS A 144 36.08 8.10 3.42
C LYS A 144 36.56 6.73 2.98
N ASP A 145 37.52 6.14 3.70
CA ASP A 145 38.05 4.81 3.39
C ASP A 145 37.00 3.73 3.73
N PRO A 146 36.41 3.05 2.72
CA PRO A 146 35.36 2.06 2.93
C PRO A 146 35.87 0.80 3.64
N ASN A 147 37.19 0.58 3.70
CA ASN A 147 37.79 -0.57 4.39
C ASN A 147 37.94 -0.35 5.90
N GLN A 148 37.49 0.79 6.43
CA GLN A 148 37.62 1.14 7.86
C GLN A 148 36.31 0.97 8.64
N GLU A 149 35.55 -0.10 8.38
CA GLU A 149 34.36 -0.46 9.18
C GLU A 149 34.66 -0.51 10.69
N LYS A 150 35.86 -0.99 11.05
CA LYS A 150 36.33 -1.04 12.45
C LYS A 150 36.48 0.35 13.07
N LEU A 151 36.87 1.38 12.31
CA LEU A 151 36.93 2.75 12.82
C LEU A 151 35.52 3.25 13.11
N ARG A 152 34.58 3.07 12.16
CA ARG A 152 33.19 3.50 12.30
C ARG A 152 32.53 2.85 13.53
N SER A 153 32.72 1.55 13.74
CA SER A 153 32.16 0.88 14.92
C SER A 153 32.73 1.40 16.24
N MET A 154 34.01 1.82 16.27
CA MET A 154 34.65 2.35 17.47
C MET A 154 34.18 3.75 17.89
N ILE A 155 33.56 4.51 16.98
CA ILE A 155 33.09 5.90 17.22
C ILE A 155 31.59 6.07 16.97
N GLN A 156 30.87 4.98 16.70
CA GLN A 156 29.46 5.00 16.29
C GLN A 156 28.59 5.79 17.28
N ILE A 157 28.79 5.58 18.59
CA ILE A 157 28.02 6.26 19.64
C ILE A 157 28.25 7.78 19.59
N ASP A 158 29.49 8.21 19.37
CA ASP A 158 29.84 9.64 19.28
C ASP A 158 29.28 10.27 17.99
N LEU A 159 29.29 9.53 16.88
CA LEU A 159 28.67 9.94 15.62
C LEU A 159 27.15 10.07 15.75
N GLU A 160 26.48 9.16 16.47
CA GLU A 160 25.04 9.23 16.73
C GLU A 160 24.67 10.42 17.63
N ASP A 161 25.49 10.74 18.63
CA ASP A 161 25.29 11.90 19.50
C ASP A 161 25.41 13.22 18.70
N ILE A 162 26.48 13.39 17.93
CA ILE A 162 26.66 14.62 17.14
C ILE A 162 25.63 14.73 16.01
N HIS A 163 25.23 13.60 15.40
CA HIS A 163 24.15 13.56 14.44
C HIS A 163 22.85 14.07 15.05
N ARG A 164 22.46 13.57 16.23
CA ARG A 164 21.24 14.01 16.92
C ARG A 164 21.25 15.49 17.26
N GLN A 165 22.38 16.01 17.77
CA GLN A 165 22.53 17.43 18.10
C GLN A 165 22.44 18.31 16.84
N SER A 166 23.16 17.92 15.79
CA SER A 166 23.17 18.63 14.50
C SER A 166 21.83 18.58 13.78
N MET A 167 21.06 17.50 13.94
CA MET A 167 19.72 17.36 13.38
C MET A 167 18.74 18.38 13.95
N GLU A 168 18.87 18.76 15.21
CA GLU A 168 18.04 19.81 15.81
C GLU A 168 18.35 21.19 15.20
N ILE A 169 19.64 21.47 14.99
CA ILE A 169 20.08 22.70 14.31
C ILE A 169 19.57 22.74 12.87
N PHE A 170 19.66 21.62 12.15
CA PHE A 170 19.08 21.48 10.81
C PHE A 170 17.57 21.78 10.81
N ARG A 171 16.80 21.16 11.70
CA ARG A 171 15.34 21.38 11.82
C ARG A 171 15.02 22.85 12.08
N GLN A 172 15.70 23.48 13.04
CA GLN A 172 15.45 24.88 13.40
C GLN A 172 15.77 25.85 12.25
N ASN A 173 16.87 25.63 11.55
CA ASN A 173 17.26 26.47 10.42
C ASN A 173 16.30 26.33 9.25
N LEU A 174 15.95 25.09 8.87
CA LEU A 174 14.99 24.84 7.79
C LEU A 174 13.63 25.45 8.11
N TRP A 175 13.14 25.26 9.34
CA TRP A 175 11.87 25.83 9.79
C TRP A 175 11.90 27.35 9.78
N SER A 176 12.97 27.97 10.27
CA SER A 176 13.11 29.43 10.26
C SER A 176 13.08 30.00 8.85
N GLU A 177 13.78 29.38 7.90
CA GLU A 177 13.75 29.83 6.50
C GLU A 177 12.37 29.66 5.86
N PHE A 178 11.70 28.53 6.11
CA PHE A 178 10.35 28.29 5.62
C PHE A 178 9.33 29.27 6.21
N GLN A 179 9.38 29.53 7.53
CA GLN A 179 8.51 30.49 8.19
C GLN A 179 8.68 31.91 7.67
N LYS A 180 9.93 32.38 7.49
CA LYS A 180 10.22 33.73 6.97
C LYS A 180 9.59 33.96 5.60
N GLN A 181 9.58 32.92 4.75
CA GLN A 181 9.06 33.00 3.38
C GLN A 181 7.61 32.54 3.24
N GLY A 182 7.01 32.00 4.31
CA GLY A 182 5.65 31.45 4.29
C GLY A 182 5.52 30.14 3.50
N ILE A 183 6.60 29.39 3.34
CA ILE A 183 6.61 28.03 2.75
C ILE A 183 6.25 27.03 3.85
N PRO A 184 5.46 25.97 3.57
CA PRO A 184 4.88 25.59 2.29
C PRO A 184 3.49 26.21 1.99
N MET A 185 2.98 27.12 2.82
CA MET A 185 1.65 27.70 2.63
C MET A 185 1.51 28.52 1.34
N LYS A 186 2.58 29.24 0.98
CA LYS A 186 2.72 30.02 -0.25
C LYS A 186 3.47 29.23 -1.31
N LYS A 187 3.25 29.59 -2.57
CA LYS A 187 4.05 29.07 -3.68
C LYS A 187 5.43 29.72 -3.67
N LEU A 188 6.43 29.01 -4.19
CA LEU A 188 7.77 29.56 -4.34
C LEU A 188 7.79 30.85 -5.20
N GLN A 189 6.92 30.98 -6.20
CA GLN A 189 6.85 32.20 -7.03
C GLN A 189 6.31 33.42 -6.27
N GLU A 190 5.65 33.22 -5.13
CA GLU A 190 5.13 34.28 -4.27
C GLU A 190 6.17 34.76 -3.23
N THR A 191 7.32 34.09 -3.17
CA THR A 191 8.42 34.39 -2.26
C THR A 191 9.26 35.56 -2.78
N PRO A 192 9.59 36.58 -1.97
CA PRO A 192 10.54 37.62 -2.36
C PRO A 192 11.95 37.02 -2.57
N ASN A 193 12.58 37.35 -3.70
CA ASN A 193 13.90 36.83 -4.13
C ASN A 193 13.99 35.27 -4.06
N PRO A 194 13.22 34.54 -4.89
CA PRO A 194 13.13 33.09 -4.79
C PRO A 194 14.49 32.39 -4.99
N ASP A 195 15.35 32.91 -5.86
CA ASP A 195 16.67 32.32 -6.11
C ASP A 195 17.60 32.41 -4.90
N GLU A 196 17.57 33.54 -4.19
CA GLU A 196 18.37 33.75 -2.98
C GLU A 196 17.89 32.85 -1.83
N PHE A 197 16.57 32.69 -1.70
CA PHE A 197 15.96 31.74 -0.79
C PHE A 197 16.37 30.29 -1.12
N LEU A 198 16.25 29.88 -2.39
CA LEU A 198 16.66 28.55 -2.83
C LEU A 198 18.13 28.27 -2.52
N GLN A 199 19.03 29.24 -2.75
CA GLN A 199 20.45 29.07 -2.39
C GLN A 199 20.66 28.83 -0.89
N ARG A 200 19.91 29.51 -0.01
CA ARG A 200 19.98 29.25 1.44
C ARG A 200 19.46 27.87 1.79
N VAL A 201 18.32 27.47 1.21
CA VAL A 201 17.75 26.13 1.42
C VAL A 201 18.67 25.03 0.89
N SER A 202 19.28 25.22 -0.28
CA SER A 202 20.28 24.29 -0.85
C SER A 202 21.45 24.05 0.10
N ARG A 203 21.99 25.11 0.74
CA ARG A 203 23.05 24.97 1.74
C ARG A 203 22.60 24.21 2.98
N ILE A 204 21.36 24.44 3.43
CA ILE A 204 20.76 23.71 4.55
C ILE A 204 20.59 22.21 4.20
N PHE A 205 20.19 21.90 2.96
CA PHE A 205 20.05 20.53 2.49
C PHE A 205 21.39 19.83 2.21
N GLU A 206 22.41 20.53 1.71
CA GLU A 206 23.78 20.00 1.59
C GLU A 206 24.28 19.56 2.97
N PHE A 207 24.10 20.40 4.00
CA PHE A 207 24.43 20.05 5.37
C PHE A 207 23.70 18.79 5.86
N SER A 208 22.40 18.65 5.59
CA SER A 208 21.65 17.43 5.93
C SER A 208 22.20 16.20 5.22
N SER A 209 22.56 16.31 3.94
CA SER A 209 23.10 15.19 3.18
C SER A 209 24.49 14.77 3.69
N ASP A 210 25.35 15.73 4.05
CA ASP A 210 26.63 15.43 4.71
C ASP A 210 26.41 14.78 6.08
N LEU A 211 25.38 15.19 6.82
CA LEU A 211 25.06 14.64 8.13
C LEU A 211 24.60 13.19 8.03
N ASP A 212 23.76 12.88 7.04
CA ASP A 212 23.27 11.52 6.77
C ASP A 212 24.43 10.57 6.43
N LEU A 213 25.50 11.05 5.80
CA LEU A 213 26.70 10.25 5.47
C LEU A 213 27.53 9.82 6.70
N LEU A 214 27.32 10.43 7.86
CA LEU A 214 27.98 9.99 9.10
C LEU A 214 27.53 8.58 9.50
N LEU A 215 26.25 8.26 9.28
CA LEU A 215 25.62 7.06 9.80
C LEU A 215 25.15 6.16 8.64
N ILE A 216 25.66 4.92 8.61
CA ILE A 216 25.33 3.98 7.54
C ILE A 216 23.85 3.60 7.62
N GLY A 217 23.12 3.71 6.50
CA GLY A 217 21.75 3.23 6.38
C GLY A 217 20.67 4.20 6.89
N ILE A 218 21.01 5.46 7.13
CA ILE A 218 20.01 6.48 7.48
C ILE A 218 19.30 6.97 6.21
N PRO A 219 17.95 6.98 6.19
CA PRO A 219 17.18 7.55 5.09
C PRO A 219 17.35 9.07 5.01
N ASN A 220 17.07 9.64 3.85
CA ASN A 220 17.29 11.06 3.54
C ASN A 220 16.50 11.97 4.49
N ASN A 221 17.18 12.49 5.51
CA ASN A 221 16.49 13.18 6.61
C ASN A 221 15.81 14.47 6.17
N ARG A 222 16.23 15.05 5.04
CA ARG A 222 15.68 16.31 4.53
C ARG A 222 14.19 16.23 4.19
N ILE A 223 13.77 15.16 3.52
CA ILE A 223 12.37 14.94 3.13
C ILE A 223 11.56 14.62 4.38
N HIS A 224 12.09 13.75 5.24
CA HIS A 224 11.44 13.36 6.48
C HIS A 224 11.16 14.55 7.41
N VAL A 225 12.16 15.41 7.63
CA VAL A 225 12.01 16.60 8.48
C VAL A 225 11.02 17.59 7.89
N ALA A 226 11.06 17.83 6.58
CA ALA A 226 10.13 18.75 5.93
C ALA A 226 8.67 18.27 6.04
N PHE A 227 8.42 16.98 5.86
CA PHE A 227 7.10 16.39 6.11
C PHE A 227 6.72 16.39 7.58
N GLY A 228 7.68 16.26 8.51
CA GLY A 228 7.43 16.39 9.94
C GLY A 228 6.89 17.78 10.31
N MET A 229 7.43 18.85 9.72
CA MET A 229 6.92 20.21 9.90
C MET A 229 5.50 20.35 9.34
N LEU A 230 5.26 19.84 8.13
CA LEU A 230 3.94 19.85 7.50
C LEU A 230 2.90 19.05 8.32
N SER A 231 3.31 17.90 8.85
CA SER A 231 2.51 17.07 9.76
C SER A 231 2.10 17.85 10.99
N ASN A 232 3.04 18.55 11.63
CA ASN A 232 2.76 19.34 12.82
C ASN A 232 1.75 20.46 12.54
N ILE A 233 1.85 21.15 11.40
CA ILE A 233 0.86 22.16 10.99
C ILE A 233 -0.53 21.54 10.86
N CYS A 234 -0.66 20.45 10.10
CA CYS A 234 -1.96 19.81 9.89
C CYS A 234 -2.53 19.20 11.18
N ILE A 235 -1.69 18.64 12.03
CA ILE A 235 -2.09 18.10 13.34
C ILE A 235 -2.57 19.23 14.26
N ASP A 236 -1.88 20.36 14.27
CA ASP A 236 -2.29 21.54 15.04
C ASP A 236 -3.68 22.03 14.60
N MET A 237 -3.92 22.09 13.28
CA MET A 237 -5.24 22.41 12.73
C MET A 237 -6.29 21.39 13.18
N ILE A 238 -5.98 20.09 13.09
CA ILE A 238 -6.89 19.03 13.56
C ILE A 238 -7.19 19.19 15.05
N GLU A 239 -6.20 19.45 15.90
CA GLU A 239 -6.38 19.45 17.36
C GLU A 239 -7.03 20.74 17.90
N ASN A 240 -6.59 21.88 17.40
CA ASN A 240 -6.93 23.20 17.95
C ASN A 240 -8.15 23.87 17.30
N GLU A 241 -8.72 23.27 16.27
CA GLU A 241 -10.00 23.72 15.72
C GLU A 241 -11.12 23.50 16.75
N LYS A 242 -11.62 24.63 17.28
CA LYS A 242 -12.54 24.73 18.43
C LYS A 242 -13.99 24.38 18.08
N GLU A 243 -14.33 24.41 16.80
CA GLU A 243 -15.66 24.03 16.31
C GLU A 243 -15.64 22.57 15.84
N ARG A 244 -16.77 21.88 16.01
CA ARG A 244 -16.89 20.42 15.83
C ARG A 244 -16.70 19.95 14.39
N ASP A 245 -16.51 20.85 13.44
CA ASP A 245 -16.42 20.58 12.01
C ASP A 245 -15.06 21.04 11.49
N ALA A 246 -13.99 20.45 12.02
CA ALA A 246 -12.72 20.49 11.31
C ALA A 246 -12.95 19.84 9.94
N ASP A 247 -13.01 20.65 8.88
CA ASP A 247 -13.31 20.18 7.53
C ASP A 247 -12.08 19.42 7.02
N PHE A 248 -12.11 18.09 7.19
CA PHE A 248 -11.03 17.23 6.74
C PHE A 248 -10.81 17.33 5.23
N GLU A 249 -11.83 17.68 4.44
CA GLU A 249 -11.67 17.89 2.99
C GLU A 249 -10.78 19.10 2.74
N TRP A 250 -11.00 20.18 3.49
CA TRP A 250 -10.16 21.36 3.45
C TRP A 250 -8.73 21.09 3.96
N ILE A 251 -8.58 20.35 5.06
CA ILE A 251 -7.26 19.96 5.60
C ILE A 251 -6.50 19.12 4.59
N LEU A 252 -7.15 18.12 3.98
CA LEU A 252 -6.53 17.23 3.02
C LEU A 252 -6.15 17.96 1.72
N THR A 253 -7.02 18.84 1.23
CA THR A 253 -6.76 19.68 0.06
C THR A 253 -5.60 20.64 0.31
N SER A 254 -5.54 21.24 1.50
CA SER A 254 -4.46 22.14 1.92
C SER A 254 -3.14 21.38 2.07
N ALA A 255 -3.15 20.23 2.75
CA ALA A 255 -2.03 19.31 2.91
C ALA A 255 -1.43 18.91 1.56
N HIS A 256 -2.26 18.55 0.58
CA HIS A 256 -1.84 18.22 -0.78
C HIS A 256 -1.19 19.41 -1.49
N LYS A 257 -1.81 20.59 -1.43
CA LYS A 257 -1.25 21.83 -2.01
C LYS A 257 0.10 22.18 -1.40
N TRP A 258 0.21 22.10 -0.07
CA TRP A 258 1.44 22.40 0.65
C TRP A 258 2.54 21.38 0.38
N ALA A 259 2.20 20.08 0.28
CA ALA A 259 3.15 19.06 -0.15
C ALA A 259 3.67 19.33 -1.57
N LYS A 260 2.83 19.82 -2.50
CA LYS A 260 3.25 20.22 -3.85
C LYS A 260 4.21 21.41 -3.83
N ASN A 261 3.90 22.45 -3.04
CA ASN A 261 4.81 23.59 -2.86
C ASN A 261 6.15 23.15 -2.25
N LEU A 262 6.09 22.25 -1.27
CA LEU A 262 7.29 21.70 -0.64
C LEU A 262 8.14 20.90 -1.63
N ARG A 263 7.51 20.05 -2.45
CA ARG A 263 8.20 19.31 -3.51
C ARG A 263 8.91 20.24 -4.47
N GLU A 264 8.25 21.30 -4.93
CA GLU A 264 8.86 22.28 -5.83
C GLU A 264 10.12 22.92 -5.22
N VAL A 265 10.08 23.28 -3.93
CA VAL A 265 11.23 23.86 -3.22
C VAL A 265 12.38 22.86 -3.11
N ILE A 266 12.09 21.60 -2.74
CA ILE A 266 13.14 20.57 -2.58
C ILE A 266 13.76 20.20 -3.94
N GLU A 267 12.94 20.01 -4.98
CA GLU A 267 13.41 19.67 -6.32
C GLU A 267 14.30 20.78 -6.89
N LYS A 268 13.92 22.05 -6.70
CA LYS A 268 14.74 23.19 -7.15
C LYS A 268 16.02 23.39 -6.33
N ALA A 269 15.99 23.04 -5.04
CA ALA A 269 17.15 23.19 -4.16
C ALA A 269 18.17 22.03 -4.25
N THR A 270 17.76 20.83 -4.68
CA THR A 270 18.59 19.60 -4.64
C THR A 270 18.60 18.80 -5.94
N GLU A 271 18.01 19.34 -7.01
CA GLU A 271 17.91 18.81 -8.37
C GLU A 271 17.07 17.54 -8.56
N ARG A 272 16.81 16.70 -7.53
CA ARG A 272 15.85 15.57 -7.60
C ARG A 272 15.25 15.17 -6.25
N THR A 273 13.93 14.97 -6.24
CA THR A 273 13.24 14.10 -5.28
C THR A 273 12.88 12.79 -5.99
N GLY A 274 13.46 11.67 -5.54
CA GLY A 274 13.10 10.34 -6.04
C GLY A 274 11.72 9.88 -5.56
N SER A 275 11.43 8.57 -5.69
CA SER A 275 10.19 7.95 -5.18
C SER A 275 9.96 8.16 -3.68
N GLU A 276 11.03 8.43 -2.92
CA GLU A 276 11.01 8.70 -1.49
C GLU A 276 10.04 9.82 -1.08
N PHE A 277 9.89 10.86 -1.90
CA PHE A 277 8.95 11.96 -1.58
C PHE A 277 7.50 11.46 -1.61
N ASP A 278 7.16 10.65 -2.62
CA ASP A 278 5.81 10.10 -2.76
C ASP A 278 5.51 9.11 -1.62
N GLU A 279 6.50 8.32 -1.17
CA GLU A 279 6.33 7.44 0.00
C GLU A 279 6.08 8.24 1.28
N LYS A 280 6.86 9.30 1.51
CA LYS A 280 6.70 10.16 2.69
C LYS A 280 5.41 10.98 2.65
N PHE A 281 4.96 11.34 1.45
CA PHE A 281 3.65 11.95 1.26
C PHE A 281 2.52 11.02 1.73
N VAL A 282 2.54 9.74 1.34
CA VAL A 282 1.51 8.78 1.79
C VAL A 282 1.55 8.59 3.30
N GLU A 283 2.74 8.43 3.89
CA GLU A 283 2.90 8.34 5.34
C GLU A 283 2.31 9.57 6.05
N PHE A 284 2.55 10.76 5.51
CA PHE A 284 1.99 12.02 6.00
C PHE A 284 0.45 12.04 5.92
N ILE A 285 -0.15 11.66 4.79
CA ILE A 285 -1.61 11.58 4.64
C ILE A 285 -2.21 10.57 5.62
N GLY A 286 -1.58 9.41 5.80
CA GLY A 286 -1.97 8.43 6.81
C GLY A 286 -1.94 9.00 8.23
N ASN A 287 -0.86 9.69 8.60
CA ASN A 287 -0.70 10.28 9.92
C ASN A 287 -1.77 11.34 10.24
N ILE A 288 -2.08 12.25 9.31
CA ILE A 288 -3.14 13.25 9.53
C ILE A 288 -4.52 12.59 9.58
N THR A 289 -4.79 11.59 8.74
CA THR A 289 -6.05 10.83 8.73
C THR A 289 -6.27 10.12 10.05
N LYS A 290 -5.25 9.40 10.55
CA LYS A 290 -5.27 8.73 11.85
C LYS A 290 -5.53 9.70 13.00
N ARG A 291 -4.92 10.88 12.98
CA ARG A 291 -5.14 11.88 14.03
C ARG A 291 -6.56 12.43 13.99
N PHE A 292 -7.09 12.69 12.80
CA PHE A 292 -8.47 13.15 12.61
C PHE A 292 -9.50 12.10 13.06
N LEU A 293 -9.29 10.83 12.72
CA LEU A 293 -10.10 9.70 13.18
C LEU A 293 -10.17 9.63 14.71
N LYS A 294 -9.02 9.75 15.39
CA LYS A 294 -8.95 9.73 16.86
C LYS A 294 -9.71 10.89 17.51
N LYS A 295 -9.65 12.09 16.93
CA LYS A 295 -10.42 13.25 17.42
C LYS A 295 -11.94 13.02 17.27
N ASN A 296 -12.34 12.39 16.16
CA ASN A 296 -13.75 12.23 15.77
C ASN A 296 -14.31 10.82 16.01
N GLN A 297 -13.69 10.03 16.90
CA GLN A 297 -14.07 8.64 17.18
C GLN A 297 -15.52 8.43 17.68
N LYS A 298 -16.20 9.53 18.07
CA LYS A 298 -17.60 9.52 18.52
C LYS A 298 -18.60 9.67 17.37
N ASP A 299 -18.17 10.11 16.19
CA ASP A 299 -19.03 10.19 15.01
C ASP A 299 -19.19 8.78 14.42
N PRO A 300 -20.39 8.18 14.46
CA PRO A 300 -20.62 6.83 13.96
C PRO A 300 -20.43 6.72 12.43
N LEU A 301 -20.54 7.83 11.69
CA LEU A 301 -20.41 7.87 10.24
C LEU A 301 -19.00 8.28 9.77
N ILE A 302 -18.04 8.45 10.69
CA ILE A 302 -16.71 8.96 10.37
C ILE A 302 -15.99 8.10 9.33
N PHE A 303 -16.16 6.78 9.39
CA PHE A 303 -15.57 5.84 8.44
C PHE A 303 -16.07 6.09 7.02
N THR A 304 -17.39 6.07 6.79
CA THR A 304 -17.97 6.26 5.46
C THR A 304 -17.62 7.64 4.88
N LYS A 305 -17.66 8.69 5.70
CA LYS A 305 -17.29 10.04 5.30
C LYS A 305 -15.84 10.09 4.82
N LEU A 306 -14.90 9.55 5.61
CA LEU A 306 -13.48 9.57 5.27
C LEU A 306 -13.13 8.63 4.12
N ALA A 307 -13.72 7.43 4.05
CA ALA A 307 -13.50 6.50 2.95
C ALA A 307 -13.91 7.12 1.61
N THR A 308 -15.06 7.81 1.56
CA THR A 308 -15.52 8.52 0.36
C THR A 308 -14.58 9.67 0.00
N LEU A 309 -14.13 10.43 0.99
CA LEU A 309 -13.25 11.58 0.80
C LEU A 309 -11.84 11.15 0.34
N LEU A 310 -11.25 10.15 0.98
CA LEU A 310 -9.96 9.58 0.59
C LEU A 310 -10.00 8.99 -0.82
N ARG A 311 -11.12 8.40 -1.23
CA ARG A 311 -11.28 7.91 -2.62
C ARG A 311 -11.28 9.05 -3.63
N ARG A 312 -12.09 10.08 -3.39
CA ARG A 312 -12.08 11.30 -4.24
C ARG A 312 -10.69 11.92 -4.30
N PHE A 313 -9.97 11.87 -3.19
CA PHE A 313 -8.59 12.34 -3.11
C PHE A 313 -7.62 11.48 -3.91
N GLU A 314 -7.68 10.15 -3.77
CA GLU A 314 -6.86 9.20 -4.54
C GLU A 314 -7.04 9.41 -6.05
N ASP A 315 -8.27 9.59 -6.51
CA ASP A 315 -8.62 9.81 -7.92
C ASP A 315 -8.05 11.12 -8.49
N THR A 316 -7.78 12.12 -7.63
CA THR A 316 -7.34 13.47 -8.03
C THR A 316 -5.88 13.76 -7.66
N CYS A 317 -5.22 12.85 -6.93
CA CYS A 317 -3.87 13.03 -6.45
C CYS A 317 -2.86 12.87 -7.59
N GLU A 318 -1.97 13.85 -7.76
CA GLU A 318 -0.90 13.82 -8.77
C GLU A 318 0.34 13.04 -8.31
N PHE A 319 0.43 12.73 -7.01
CA PHE A 319 1.54 11.95 -6.45
C PHE A 319 1.41 10.47 -6.80
N ASN A 320 2.53 9.77 -6.91
CA ASN A 320 2.50 8.34 -7.20
C ASN A 320 2.07 7.55 -5.96
N LEU A 321 0.82 7.08 -5.96
CA LEU A 321 0.25 6.23 -4.90
C LEU A 321 0.33 4.73 -5.22
N THR A 322 1.06 4.33 -6.28
CA THR A 322 1.17 2.92 -6.69
C THR A 322 1.79 2.11 -5.55
N ASP A 323 1.17 0.97 -5.22
CA ASP A 323 1.56 0.06 -4.13
C ASP A 323 1.51 0.64 -2.70
N LYS A 324 0.92 1.82 -2.50
CA LYS A 324 0.69 2.41 -1.18
C LYS A 324 -0.81 2.50 -0.89
N ASP A 325 -1.16 2.47 0.39
CA ASP A 325 -2.54 2.40 0.84
C ASP A 325 -2.87 3.57 1.77
N ILE A 326 -3.52 4.60 1.23
CA ILE A 326 -3.93 5.78 2.02
C ILE A 326 -5.07 5.46 3.01
N PHE A 327 -5.73 4.30 2.86
CA PHE A 327 -6.83 3.87 3.73
C PHE A 327 -6.33 3.11 4.97
N GLU A 328 -5.02 2.87 5.11
CA GLU A 328 -4.45 2.06 6.20
C GLU A 328 -4.95 2.48 7.59
N SER A 329 -5.10 3.79 7.81
CA SER A 329 -5.58 4.34 9.09
C SER A 329 -7.02 3.98 9.42
N LEU A 330 -7.85 3.65 8.42
CA LEU A 330 -9.23 3.21 8.60
C LEU A 330 -9.31 1.74 9.03
N TYR A 331 -8.24 0.95 8.85
CA TYR A 331 -8.22 -0.48 9.18
C TYR A 331 -8.01 -0.74 10.67
N GLU A 332 -7.67 0.28 11.46
CA GLU A 332 -7.49 0.08 12.89
C GLU A 332 -8.77 -0.52 13.48
N PRO A 333 -8.66 -1.62 14.27
CA PRO A 333 -9.83 -2.33 14.80
C PRO A 333 -10.84 -1.42 15.49
N GLU A 334 -10.36 -0.35 16.14
CA GLU A 334 -11.18 0.65 16.82
C GLU A 334 -12.17 1.39 15.90
N PHE A 335 -11.85 1.57 14.62
CA PHE A 335 -12.71 2.27 13.66
C PHE A 335 -13.52 1.29 12.82
N ILE A 336 -12.85 0.29 12.25
CA ILE A 336 -13.51 -0.59 11.29
C ILE A 336 -14.54 -1.51 11.95
N SER A 337 -14.29 -2.01 13.16
CA SER A 337 -15.26 -2.85 13.87
C SER A 337 -16.53 -2.09 14.23
N LYS A 338 -16.41 -0.84 14.70
CA LYS A 338 -17.56 0.01 15.03
C LYS A 338 -18.40 0.31 13.80
N TRP A 339 -17.75 0.60 12.67
CA TRP A 339 -18.46 0.83 11.41
C TRP A 339 -19.17 -0.43 10.90
N ILE A 340 -18.50 -1.59 10.92
CA ILE A 340 -19.13 -2.87 10.55
C ILE A 340 -20.35 -3.15 11.45
N LEU A 341 -20.22 -2.96 12.77
CA LEU A 341 -21.31 -3.16 13.71
C LEU A 341 -22.48 -2.21 13.44
N LEU A 342 -22.21 -0.92 13.20
CA LEU A 342 -23.23 0.05 12.83
C LEU A 342 -23.96 -0.37 11.55
N GLU A 343 -23.24 -0.81 10.52
CA GLU A 343 -23.81 -1.25 9.26
C GLU A 343 -24.71 -2.48 9.43
N ILE A 344 -24.30 -3.43 10.28
CA ILE A 344 -25.10 -4.61 10.64
C ILE A 344 -26.35 -4.21 11.45
N GLU A 345 -26.24 -3.29 12.40
CA GLU A 345 -27.36 -2.82 13.22
C GLU A 345 -28.39 -2.06 12.39
N LEU A 346 -27.96 -1.11 11.56
CA LEU A 346 -28.83 -0.37 10.64
C LEU A 346 -29.56 -1.30 9.68
N PHE A 347 -28.84 -2.29 9.15
CA PHE A 347 -29.43 -3.32 8.31
C PHE A 347 -30.47 -4.15 9.08
N THR A 348 -30.11 -4.64 10.27
CA THR A 348 -30.99 -5.47 11.10
C THR A 348 -32.28 -4.75 11.48
N LEU A 349 -32.19 -3.46 11.84
CA LEU A 349 -33.35 -2.63 12.14
C LEU A 349 -34.28 -2.51 10.93
N SER A 350 -33.73 -2.20 9.76
CA SER A 350 -34.51 -2.04 8.53
C SER A 350 -35.17 -3.36 8.11
N PHE A 351 -34.44 -4.46 8.24
CA PHE A 351 -34.92 -5.79 7.90
C PHE A 351 -36.03 -6.28 8.84
N ASN A 352 -35.89 -6.05 10.15
CA ASN A 352 -36.93 -6.40 11.11
C ASN A 352 -38.22 -5.62 10.85
N GLN A 353 -38.13 -4.38 10.37
CA GLN A 353 -39.31 -3.62 9.94
C GLN A 353 -39.98 -4.27 8.72
N LEU A 354 -39.21 -4.68 7.72
CA LEU A 354 -39.75 -5.41 6.56
C LEU A 354 -40.43 -6.73 6.94
N LEU A 355 -39.84 -7.49 7.87
CA LEU A 355 -40.41 -8.78 8.30
C LEU A 355 -41.78 -8.63 8.99
N LEU A 356 -42.08 -7.47 9.58
CA LEU A 356 -43.38 -7.22 10.22
C LEU A 356 -44.50 -6.95 9.20
N ASP A 357 -44.14 -6.66 7.94
CA ASP A 357 -45.10 -6.42 6.86
C ASP A 357 -45.16 -7.64 5.93
N SER A 358 -46.30 -8.33 5.91
CA SER A 358 -46.51 -9.50 5.07
C SER A 358 -46.42 -9.19 3.57
N SER A 359 -46.65 -7.94 3.17
CA SER A 359 -46.54 -7.50 1.77
C SER A 359 -45.10 -7.38 1.28
N SER A 360 -44.11 -7.35 2.18
CA SER A 360 -42.68 -7.35 1.84
C SER A 360 -42.23 -8.62 1.09
N PHE A 361 -43.00 -9.70 1.18
CA PHE A 361 -42.78 -10.95 0.45
C PHE A 361 -43.44 -10.96 -0.93
N ASP A 362 -44.35 -10.02 -1.20
CA ASP A 362 -45.01 -9.94 -2.49
C ASP A 362 -44.00 -9.70 -3.60
N PRO A 363 -44.23 -10.27 -4.79
CA PRO A 363 -43.24 -10.22 -5.85
C PRO A 363 -43.15 -8.81 -6.42
N LEU A 364 -41.99 -8.18 -6.21
CA LEU A 364 -41.63 -6.95 -6.87
C LEU A 364 -40.95 -7.26 -8.21
N PRO A 365 -41.11 -6.38 -9.22
CA PRO A 365 -40.17 -6.32 -10.32
C PRO A 365 -38.78 -6.12 -9.72
N SER A 366 -37.86 -7.06 -9.96
CA SER A 366 -36.48 -6.91 -9.52
C SER A 366 -35.92 -5.58 -10.04
N ILE A 367 -35.38 -4.77 -9.12
CA ILE A 367 -34.61 -3.59 -9.50
C ILE A 367 -33.23 -4.09 -9.90
N PHE A 368 -33.01 -4.28 -11.21
CA PHE A 368 -31.74 -4.72 -11.77
C PHE A 368 -30.65 -3.66 -11.57
N ILE A 369 -29.68 -3.93 -10.70
CA ILE A 369 -28.42 -3.19 -10.64
C ILE A 369 -27.31 -4.14 -11.13
N GLY A 370 -27.12 -4.22 -12.45
CA GLY A 370 -26.08 -5.04 -13.09
C GLY A 370 -26.63 -6.11 -14.04
N SER A 371 -26.05 -6.21 -15.23
CA SER A 371 -26.59 -6.86 -16.43
C SER A 371 -26.87 -8.38 -16.35
N ALA A 372 -28.13 -8.79 -16.57
CA ALA A 372 -28.55 -10.00 -17.32
C ALA A 372 -30.07 -10.00 -17.61
N SER A 373 -30.49 -10.70 -18.67
CA SER A 373 -31.74 -10.56 -19.46
C SER A 373 -32.94 -11.43 -19.04
N SER A 374 -33.09 -11.81 -17.76
CA SER A 374 -34.24 -12.60 -17.29
C SER A 374 -34.86 -12.00 -16.03
N SER A 375 -36.11 -11.53 -16.12
CA SER A 375 -36.89 -10.99 -15.00
C SER A 375 -37.19 -12.07 -13.96
N THR A 376 -36.30 -12.25 -12.98
CA THR A 376 -36.63 -12.98 -11.75
C THR A 376 -37.37 -12.03 -10.82
N TRP A 377 -38.60 -12.36 -10.46
CA TRP A 377 -39.31 -11.77 -9.33
C TRP A 377 -38.45 -11.76 -8.05
N ALA A 378 -38.45 -10.65 -7.31
CA ALA A 378 -37.69 -10.49 -6.07
C ALA A 378 -38.63 -9.95 -4.98
N SER A 379 -38.47 -10.38 -3.74
CA SER A 379 -39.17 -9.74 -2.62
C SER A 379 -38.45 -8.48 -2.18
N GLU A 380 -39.15 -7.57 -1.50
CA GLU A 380 -38.55 -6.34 -0.97
C GLU A 380 -37.34 -6.63 -0.07
N ILE A 381 -37.43 -7.72 0.68
CA ILE A 381 -36.38 -8.28 1.53
C ILE A 381 -35.11 -8.57 0.73
N THR A 382 -35.22 -9.25 -0.41
CA THR A 382 -34.06 -9.57 -1.27
C THR A 382 -33.46 -8.33 -1.93
N VAL A 383 -34.31 -7.39 -2.36
CA VAL A 383 -33.88 -6.13 -2.98
C VAL A 383 -33.13 -5.27 -1.97
N GLN A 384 -33.64 -5.14 -0.74
CA GLN A 384 -32.97 -4.36 0.31
C GLN A 384 -31.64 -4.98 0.72
N PHE A 385 -31.55 -6.31 0.81
CA PHE A 385 -30.29 -7.00 1.07
C PHE A 385 -29.26 -6.75 -0.02
N GLU A 386 -29.65 -6.87 -1.30
CA GLU A 386 -28.76 -6.63 -2.43
C GLU A 386 -28.29 -5.16 -2.50
N GLN A 387 -29.19 -4.20 -2.27
CA GLN A 387 -28.85 -2.77 -2.22
C GLN A 387 -27.90 -2.44 -1.06
N TRP A 388 -28.13 -3.02 0.12
CA TRP A 388 -27.25 -2.84 1.27
C TRP A 388 -25.86 -3.39 0.98
N ILE A 389 -25.76 -4.61 0.42
CA ILE A 389 -24.47 -5.19 0.03
C ILE A 389 -23.78 -4.30 -0.99
N SER A 390 -24.46 -3.89 -2.06
CA SER A 390 -23.85 -3.06 -3.10
C SER A 390 -23.30 -1.74 -2.56
N ARG A 391 -24.03 -1.10 -1.63
CA ARG A 391 -23.57 0.12 -0.96
C ARG A 391 -22.32 -0.14 -0.11
N VAL A 392 -22.33 -1.15 0.75
CA VAL A 392 -21.22 -1.41 1.69
C VAL A 392 -20.02 -2.03 0.98
N GLU A 393 -20.24 -2.87 -0.04
CA GLU A 393 -19.20 -3.42 -0.91
C GLU A 393 -18.46 -2.30 -1.65
N LYS A 394 -19.14 -1.23 -2.07
CA LYS A 394 -18.45 -0.07 -2.65
C LYS A 394 -17.42 0.50 -1.68
N ASP A 395 -17.67 0.50 -0.37
CA ASP A 395 -16.72 0.97 0.65
C ASP A 395 -15.63 -0.07 0.94
N ILE A 396 -15.99 -1.34 1.10
CA ILE A 396 -15.06 -2.45 1.37
C ILE A 396 -14.14 -2.79 0.19
N SER A 397 -14.63 -2.72 -1.05
CA SER A 397 -13.82 -3.01 -2.25
C SER A 397 -12.68 -2.01 -2.43
N SER A 398 -12.83 -0.79 -1.92
CA SER A 398 -11.76 0.21 -1.93
C SER A 398 -10.65 -0.05 -0.91
N ILE A 399 -10.93 -0.86 0.10
CA ILE A 399 -9.96 -1.28 1.10
C ILE A 399 -8.99 -2.25 0.44
N ARG A 400 -7.72 -1.88 0.29
CA ARG A 400 -6.71 -2.75 -0.32
C ARG A 400 -6.21 -3.87 0.61
N ASN A 401 -6.77 -3.97 1.83
CA ASN A 401 -6.46 -5.00 2.82
C ASN A 401 -7.37 -6.25 2.66
N PRO A 402 -6.83 -7.40 2.19
CA PRO A 402 -7.63 -8.60 1.95
C PRO A 402 -8.18 -9.25 3.23
N GLU A 403 -7.51 -9.09 4.37
CA GLU A 403 -7.94 -9.67 5.64
C GLU A 403 -9.20 -8.97 6.13
N VAL A 404 -9.20 -7.63 6.07
CA VAL A 404 -10.36 -6.80 6.36
C VAL A 404 -11.54 -7.15 5.44
N GLN A 405 -11.29 -7.25 4.13
CA GLN A 405 -12.31 -7.64 3.17
C GLN A 405 -12.88 -9.02 3.51
N THR A 406 -12.02 -9.99 3.83
CA THR A 406 -12.44 -11.35 4.19
C THR A 406 -13.34 -11.35 5.42
N THR A 407 -12.94 -10.67 6.50
CA THR A 407 -13.73 -10.55 7.72
C THR A 407 -15.10 -9.93 7.46
N PHE A 408 -15.18 -8.90 6.61
CA PHE A 408 -16.46 -8.31 6.22
C PHE A 408 -17.39 -9.33 5.53
N TYR A 409 -16.86 -10.10 4.58
CA TYR A 409 -17.66 -11.12 3.88
C TYR A 409 -18.07 -12.28 4.81
N GLU A 410 -17.26 -12.63 5.81
CA GLU A 410 -17.64 -13.58 6.86
C GLU A 410 -18.82 -13.04 7.70
N CYS A 411 -18.78 -11.77 8.09
CA CYS A 411 -19.89 -11.10 8.78
C CYS A 411 -21.16 -11.10 7.92
N LEU A 412 -21.04 -10.83 6.61
CA LEU A 412 -22.15 -10.85 5.66
C LEU A 412 -22.77 -12.25 5.53
N TYR A 413 -21.95 -13.30 5.52
CA TYR A 413 -22.43 -14.69 5.50
C TYR A 413 -23.18 -15.05 6.79
N ALA A 414 -22.63 -14.69 7.95
CA ALA A 414 -23.28 -14.91 9.24
C ALA A 414 -24.62 -14.17 9.34
N LEU A 415 -24.67 -12.92 8.86
CA LEU A 415 -25.89 -12.13 8.81
C LEU A 415 -26.95 -12.80 7.93
N MET A 416 -26.58 -13.29 6.74
CA MET A 416 -27.54 -14.00 5.87
C MET A 416 -28.14 -15.25 6.53
N ILE A 417 -27.34 -16.02 7.30
CA ILE A 417 -27.86 -17.18 8.04
C ILE A 417 -28.88 -16.75 9.09
N ASP A 418 -28.60 -15.69 9.84
CA ASP A 418 -29.54 -15.12 10.81
C ASP A 418 -30.84 -14.67 10.14
N LEU A 419 -30.76 -13.96 9.02
CA LEU A 419 -31.93 -13.53 8.24
C LEU A 419 -32.76 -14.70 7.74
N CYS A 420 -32.13 -15.74 7.17
CA CYS A 420 -32.83 -16.94 6.73
C CYS A 420 -33.56 -17.61 7.90
N SER A 421 -32.94 -17.61 9.09
CA SER A 421 -33.54 -18.18 10.29
C SER A 421 -34.77 -17.36 10.74
N LYS A 422 -34.68 -16.03 10.74
CA LYS A 422 -35.81 -15.12 11.05
C LYS A 422 -36.95 -15.23 10.05
N ILE A 423 -36.64 -15.27 8.76
CA ILE A 423 -37.63 -15.50 7.69
C ILE A 423 -38.31 -16.86 7.90
N HIS A 424 -37.57 -17.90 8.30
CA HIS A 424 -38.15 -19.21 8.55
C HIS A 424 -39.09 -19.21 9.77
N VAL A 425 -38.75 -18.47 10.84
CA VAL A 425 -39.67 -18.27 11.98
C VAL A 425 -40.95 -17.57 11.53
N GLU A 426 -40.84 -16.55 10.70
CA GLU A 426 -42.00 -15.83 10.16
C GLU A 426 -42.83 -16.72 9.21
N ALA A 427 -42.17 -17.57 8.42
CA ALA A 427 -42.83 -18.62 7.64
C ALA A 427 -43.67 -19.53 8.53
N ASN A 428 -43.11 -19.98 9.66
CA ASN A 428 -43.81 -20.81 10.66
C ASN A 428 -45.01 -20.10 11.30
N ARG A 429 -44.93 -18.78 11.49
CA ARG A 429 -46.07 -17.97 11.90
C ARG A 429 -47.16 -17.97 10.82
N LEU A 430 -46.80 -17.68 9.57
CA LEU A 430 -47.73 -17.69 8.43
C LEU A 430 -48.33 -19.07 8.15
N TYR A 431 -47.58 -20.17 8.38
CA TYR A 431 -48.09 -21.54 8.31
C TYR A 431 -49.20 -21.80 9.35
N SER A 432 -49.28 -21.05 10.44
CA SER A 432 -50.35 -21.20 11.42
C SER A 432 -51.65 -20.45 11.04
N GLU A 433 -51.61 -19.58 10.03
CA GLU A 433 -52.75 -18.79 9.55
C GLU A 433 -53.44 -19.49 8.36
N ALA A 434 -54.77 -19.46 8.28
CA ALA A 434 -55.58 -20.32 7.38
C ALA A 434 -55.46 -20.06 5.85
N SER A 435 -54.58 -19.17 5.39
CA SER A 435 -54.41 -18.76 3.98
C SER A 435 -53.12 -19.33 3.36
N TRP A 436 -53.05 -20.66 3.24
CA TRP A 436 -51.81 -21.45 3.15
C TRP A 436 -50.97 -21.39 1.86
N SER A 437 -51.46 -20.96 0.69
CA SER A 437 -50.75 -21.31 -0.56
C SER A 437 -49.71 -20.31 -1.06
N ASN A 438 -50.02 -19.01 -1.03
CA ASN A 438 -49.23 -18.04 -1.80
C ASN A 438 -48.08 -17.44 -0.98
N HIS A 439 -48.31 -17.10 0.29
CA HIS A 439 -47.30 -16.47 1.14
C HIS A 439 -46.11 -17.42 1.42
N VAL A 440 -46.36 -18.72 1.54
CA VAL A 440 -45.32 -19.74 1.77
C VAL A 440 -44.34 -19.82 0.61
N TYR A 441 -44.85 -19.85 -0.63
CA TYR A 441 -44.03 -19.95 -1.82
C TYR A 441 -43.16 -18.69 -1.99
N LEU A 442 -43.71 -17.52 -1.68
CA LEU A 442 -43.00 -16.24 -1.67
C LEU A 442 -41.87 -16.20 -0.62
N VAL A 443 -42.11 -16.74 0.57
CA VAL A 443 -41.12 -16.84 1.64
C VAL A 443 -39.98 -17.79 1.26
N MET A 444 -40.29 -18.96 0.71
CA MET A 444 -39.27 -19.92 0.26
C MET A 444 -38.43 -19.38 -0.90
N ASN A 445 -39.05 -18.69 -1.86
CA ASN A 445 -38.35 -18.02 -2.96
C ASN A 445 -37.41 -16.92 -2.43
N THR A 446 -37.85 -16.15 -1.44
CA THR A 446 -37.02 -15.14 -0.76
C THR A 446 -35.75 -15.75 -0.15
N ILE A 447 -35.86 -16.89 0.54
CA ILE A 447 -34.71 -17.62 1.09
C ILE A 447 -33.76 -18.10 -0.03
N TRP A 448 -34.33 -18.60 -1.13
CA TRP A 448 -33.53 -19.09 -2.27
C TRP A 448 -32.74 -17.96 -2.94
N GLU A 449 -33.38 -16.81 -3.15
CA GLU A 449 -32.73 -15.61 -3.72
C GLU A 449 -31.64 -15.05 -2.80
N LEU A 450 -31.86 -14.97 -1.47
CA LEU A 450 -30.82 -14.57 -0.52
C LEU A 450 -29.59 -15.48 -0.59
N ARG A 451 -29.81 -16.79 -0.70
CA ARG A 451 -28.72 -17.77 -0.89
C ARG A 451 -27.98 -17.56 -2.21
N ARG A 452 -28.69 -17.25 -3.30
CA ARG A 452 -28.10 -16.96 -4.61
C ARG A 452 -27.20 -15.74 -4.53
N ILE A 453 -27.68 -14.65 -3.94
CA ILE A 453 -26.95 -13.38 -3.78
C ILE A 453 -25.61 -13.62 -3.05
N VAL A 454 -25.63 -14.26 -1.88
CA VAL A 454 -24.40 -14.49 -1.10
C VAL A 454 -23.41 -15.41 -1.80
N LYS A 455 -23.88 -16.45 -2.51
CA LYS A 455 -23.00 -17.34 -3.30
C LYS A 455 -22.26 -16.59 -4.41
N VAL A 456 -22.93 -15.64 -5.07
CA VAL A 456 -22.31 -14.80 -6.11
C VAL A 456 -21.19 -13.95 -5.51
N PHE A 457 -21.44 -13.28 -4.37
CA PHE A 457 -20.43 -12.43 -3.72
C PHE A 457 -19.22 -13.23 -3.22
N ILE A 458 -19.42 -14.35 -2.51
CA ILE A 458 -18.31 -15.21 -2.04
C ILE A 458 -17.47 -15.72 -3.21
N PHE A 459 -18.10 -16.08 -4.32
CA PHE A 459 -17.39 -16.54 -5.52
C PHE A 459 -16.52 -15.45 -6.16
N ILE A 460 -17.03 -14.20 -6.23
CA ILE A 460 -16.28 -13.05 -6.74
C ILE A 460 -15.03 -12.80 -5.88
N THR A 461 -15.18 -12.80 -4.55
CA THR A 461 -14.05 -12.54 -3.63
C THR A 461 -12.97 -13.62 -3.71
N ASN A 462 -13.37 -14.90 -3.77
CA ASN A 462 -12.41 -16.01 -3.91
C ASN A 462 -11.66 -15.95 -5.24
N ARG A 463 -12.34 -15.57 -6.33
CA ARG A 463 -11.71 -15.40 -7.65
C ARG A 463 -10.73 -14.23 -7.69
N GLU A 464 -10.98 -13.16 -6.95
CA GLU A 464 -10.02 -12.05 -6.81
C GLU A 464 -8.82 -12.40 -5.94
N ARG A 465 -9.00 -13.23 -4.91
CA ARG A 465 -7.92 -13.77 -4.06
C ARG A 465 -6.98 -14.69 -4.84
N ASP A 466 -7.54 -15.55 -5.70
CA ASP A 466 -6.79 -16.44 -6.58
C ASP A 466 -5.95 -15.68 -7.63
N ARG A 467 -6.47 -14.54 -8.14
CA ARG A 467 -5.72 -13.66 -9.05
C ARG A 467 -4.54 -12.95 -8.37
N ARG A 468 -4.57 -12.76 -7.05
CA ARG A 468 -3.52 -12.08 -6.27
C ARG A 468 -2.53 -13.03 -5.57
N GLY A 469 -2.59 -14.34 -5.87
CA GLY A 469 -1.56 -15.31 -5.49
C GLY A 469 -1.51 -15.73 -4.01
N LYS A 470 -2.50 -15.38 -3.18
CA LYS A 470 -2.60 -15.84 -1.79
C LYS A 470 -3.56 -17.03 -1.67
N LYS A 471 -3.07 -18.23 -1.94
CA LYS A 471 -3.78 -19.49 -1.61
C LYS A 471 -3.75 -19.74 -0.10
N LYS A 472 -4.82 -19.35 0.58
CA LYS A 472 -5.31 -20.09 1.75
C LYS A 472 -6.74 -20.46 1.43
N ASP A 473 -6.98 -21.75 1.24
CA ASP A 473 -8.32 -22.29 1.16
C ASP A 473 -9.04 -21.91 2.45
N ILE A 474 -10.12 -21.15 2.32
CA ILE A 474 -11.11 -21.08 3.38
C ILE A 474 -11.78 -22.46 3.35
N GLU A 475 -11.27 -23.40 4.14
CA GLU A 475 -12.14 -24.46 4.66
C GLU A 475 -13.14 -23.74 5.57
N LEU A 476 -14.24 -23.28 4.96
CA LEU A 476 -15.44 -22.87 5.68
C LEU A 476 -15.79 -24.07 6.55
N ALA A 477 -15.59 -23.91 7.86
CA ALA A 477 -15.84 -24.93 8.85
C ALA A 477 -17.21 -25.56 8.60
N GLY A 478 -17.19 -26.85 8.24
CA GLY A 478 -18.38 -27.65 8.03
C GLY A 478 -18.96 -27.54 6.63
N GLU A 479 -18.81 -28.62 5.87
CA GLU A 479 -19.96 -29.19 5.17
C GLU A 479 -21.12 -29.34 6.17
N LEU A 480 -21.86 -28.26 6.41
CA LEU A 480 -23.16 -28.34 7.05
C LEU A 480 -24.04 -29.07 6.05
N LYS A 481 -24.18 -30.38 6.26
CA LYS A 481 -25.27 -31.18 5.73
C LYS A 481 -26.57 -30.51 6.16
N TRP A 482 -27.08 -29.65 5.29
CA TRP A 482 -28.47 -29.21 5.39
C TRP A 482 -29.37 -30.45 5.28
N PRO A 483 -30.50 -30.51 6.00
CA PRO A 483 -31.47 -31.56 5.82
C PRO A 483 -31.82 -31.61 4.33
N ARG A 484 -31.67 -32.79 3.72
CA ARG A 484 -31.96 -32.99 2.30
C ARG A 484 -33.33 -32.40 1.97
N GLU A 485 -33.44 -31.75 0.82
CA GLU A 485 -34.63 -31.13 0.22
C GLU A 485 -35.83 -32.09 -0.03
N ASN A 486 -35.96 -33.18 0.73
CA ASN A 486 -36.97 -34.22 0.51
C ASN A 486 -37.62 -34.78 1.79
N SER A 487 -37.42 -34.19 2.98
CA SER A 487 -38.10 -34.65 4.20
C SER A 487 -39.49 -34.05 4.41
N PHE A 488 -39.90 -33.01 3.68
CA PHE A 488 -41.23 -32.39 3.81
C PHE A 488 -42.29 -32.89 2.82
N LEU A 489 -41.92 -33.69 1.82
CA LEU A 489 -42.86 -34.26 0.85
C LEU A 489 -43.20 -35.75 1.12
N LYS A 490 -42.92 -36.26 2.32
CA LYS A 490 -43.13 -37.69 2.65
C LYS A 490 -44.03 -37.98 3.84
N GLU A 491 -44.69 -36.97 4.40
CA GLU A 491 -45.81 -37.21 5.33
C GLU A 491 -47.05 -36.48 4.83
N ASN A 492 -47.72 -37.14 3.88
CA ASN A 492 -49.17 -37.16 3.69
C ASN A 492 -49.57 -38.56 3.24
#